data_AF-A0A1C6U8D3-F1
#
_entry.id   AF-A0A1C6U8D3-F1
#
_cell.length_a   1.000
_cell.length_b   1.000
_cell.length_c   1.000
_cell.angle_alpha   90.00
_cell.angle_beta   90.00
_cell.angle_gamma   90.00
#
_symmetry.space_group_name_H-M   'P 1'
#
loop_
_entity.id
_entity.type
_entity.pdbx_description
1 polymer ?
#
loop_
_entity_poly.entity_id
_entity_poly.type
_entity_poly.pdbx_seq_one_letter_code
_entity_poly.pdbx_strand_id
1 'polypeptide(L)'
;MTLRRWAAGAGILVLTGAIGACGNADPDTDAASASTPASGVESPTTSPPGATPSATPGGSEATDDKLLSGTRRITIVRTEGFESGLSLLDGGNLAEVDDDSGRQVFVPTPLDGGTFQIKAYQSGGTGSPVCWQVTDAQPAKIEGATCAADEQKQQLNINKAEGAEGLYYIGHGSATLQHSSTEGLVVVDSGDDAVRHTFRFNDTGAAPEQG
;
A
#
# COMPACT_ATOMS: atom_id res chain seq x y z
N MET A 1 10.71 -51.39 -6.60
CA MET A 1 12.10 -51.16 -6.15
C MET A 1 12.21 -49.72 -5.68
N THR A 2 12.04 -49.51 -4.38
CA THR A 2 11.99 -48.19 -3.73
C THR A 2 13.29 -47.95 -2.98
N LEU A 3 14.10 -47.00 -3.43
CA LEU A 3 15.15 -46.36 -2.63
C LEU A 3 15.48 -44.99 -3.22
N ARG A 4 15.28 -43.92 -2.44
CA ARG A 4 16.40 -43.13 -1.89
C ARG A 4 15.89 -42.02 -0.97
N ARG A 5 16.37 -42.08 0.27
CA ARG A 5 16.35 -41.03 1.29
C ARG A 5 17.55 -40.10 1.04
N TRP A 6 17.37 -38.81 1.27
CA TRP A 6 18.46 -37.88 1.56
C TRP A 6 18.06 -36.93 2.68
N ALA A 7 19.03 -36.64 3.55
CA ALA A 7 18.94 -35.83 4.74
C ALA A 7 19.72 -34.51 4.55
N ALA A 8 19.22 -33.43 5.13
CA ALA A 8 19.93 -32.20 5.44
C ALA A 8 19.11 -31.53 6.57
N GLY A 9 19.63 -31.05 7.69
CA GLY A 9 20.97 -30.62 8.08
C GLY A 9 20.74 -29.41 8.97
N ALA A 10 20.72 -29.61 10.29
CA ALA A 10 20.42 -28.56 11.26
C ALA A 10 21.68 -27.75 11.58
N GLY A 11 21.58 -26.42 11.48
CA GLY A 11 22.63 -25.48 11.92
C GLY A 11 22.00 -24.37 12.76
N ILE A 12 22.23 -24.41 14.07
CA ILE A 12 21.82 -23.38 15.02
C ILE A 12 22.98 -22.37 15.11
N LEU A 13 22.70 -21.11 14.78
CA LEU A 13 23.60 -19.98 15.01
C LEU A 13 23.20 -19.29 16.32
N VAL A 14 24.12 -19.32 17.30
CA VAL A 14 24.04 -18.56 18.54
C VAL A 14 24.80 -17.25 18.31
N LEU A 15 24.13 -16.09 18.44
CA LEU A 15 24.82 -14.81 18.59
C LEU A 15 24.69 -14.32 20.03
N THR A 16 25.83 -14.28 20.70
CA THR A 16 26.09 -13.65 21.99
C THR A 16 26.07 -12.12 21.87
N GLY A 17 25.32 -11.47 22.76
CA GLY A 17 25.30 -10.02 22.92
C GLY A 17 26.55 -9.46 23.61
N ALA A 18 26.77 -8.16 23.41
CA ALA A 18 27.66 -7.34 24.24
C ALA A 18 26.93 -6.06 24.64
N ILE A 19 26.93 -5.81 25.94
CA ILE A 19 26.32 -4.69 26.65
C ILE A 19 27.40 -3.60 26.76
N GLY A 20 27.11 -2.38 26.31
CA GLY A 20 27.97 -1.21 26.47
C GLY A 20 27.23 -0.11 27.21
N ALA A 21 27.76 0.29 28.36
CA ALA A 21 27.15 1.19 29.34
C ALA A 21 27.83 2.56 29.39
N CYS A 22 27.06 3.56 29.85
CA CYS A 22 27.45 4.80 30.55
C CYS A 22 28.14 5.95 29.78
N GLY A 23 27.62 7.16 30.01
CA GLY A 23 28.29 8.44 29.72
C GLY A 23 27.39 9.64 29.99
N ASN A 24 27.61 10.31 31.13
CA ASN A 24 26.78 11.35 31.75
C ASN A 24 26.81 12.75 31.09
N ALA A 25 25.74 13.50 31.40
CA ALA A 25 25.55 14.95 31.57
C ALA A 25 26.73 15.93 31.36
N ASP A 26 26.47 17.09 30.75
CA ASP A 26 26.16 18.33 31.50
C ASP A 26 25.53 19.42 30.59
N PRO A 27 24.70 20.31 31.15
CA PRO A 27 24.09 21.46 30.46
C PRO A 27 24.96 22.71 30.63
N ASP A 28 25.13 23.50 29.57
CA ASP A 28 25.67 24.85 29.70
C ASP A 28 24.65 25.90 29.26
N THR A 29 24.46 26.81 30.20
CA THR A 29 23.53 27.93 30.19
C THR A 29 24.37 29.14 29.79
N ASP A 30 24.01 29.83 28.72
CA ASP A 30 24.46 31.20 28.56
C ASP A 30 23.31 32.11 28.13
N ALA A 31 23.10 33.11 28.98
CA ALA A 31 22.07 34.12 28.89
C ALA A 31 22.72 35.46 28.56
N ALA A 32 22.24 36.16 27.54
CA ALA A 32 22.44 37.61 27.45
C ALA A 32 21.37 38.29 26.57
N SER A 33 20.35 38.80 27.25
CA SER A 33 19.69 40.11 27.13
C SER A 33 19.55 40.83 25.77
N ALA A 34 18.26 40.97 25.40
CA ALA A 34 17.50 42.21 25.23
C ALA A 34 17.85 43.21 24.11
N SER A 35 16.84 43.46 23.26
CA SER A 35 16.46 44.80 22.77
C SER A 35 14.98 44.83 22.36
N THR A 36 14.22 45.71 22.99
CA THR A 36 12.89 46.25 22.60
C THR A 36 13.12 47.77 22.38
N PRO A 37 12.20 48.60 21.82
CA PRO A 37 10.82 48.38 21.35
C PRO A 37 10.46 49.07 20.00
N ALA A 38 9.23 48.90 19.50
CA ALA A 38 8.35 50.02 19.07
C ALA A 38 6.98 49.52 18.56
N SER A 39 5.94 50.20 19.04
CA SER A 39 4.51 50.02 18.75
C SER A 39 4.09 50.44 17.35
N GLY A 40 3.05 49.80 16.82
CA GLY A 40 2.28 50.26 15.66
C GLY A 40 0.85 49.70 15.71
N VAL A 41 -0.09 50.58 16.06
CA VAL A 41 -1.54 50.37 16.08
C VAL A 41 -2.06 50.27 14.63
N GLU A 42 -3.02 49.39 14.35
CA GLU A 42 -4.30 49.72 13.69
C GLU A 42 -5.20 48.48 13.47
N SER A 43 -6.45 48.59 13.91
CA SER A 43 -7.58 47.76 13.46
C SER A 43 -8.42 48.57 12.49
N PRO A 44 -8.99 47.93 11.46
CA PRO A 44 -10.40 48.15 11.20
C PRO A 44 -11.21 46.86 10.92
N THR A 45 -12.51 47.06 11.08
CA THR A 45 -13.64 46.13 11.12
C THR A 45 -14.19 45.75 9.71
N THR A 46 -14.92 44.62 9.66
CA THR A 46 -16.01 44.21 8.73
C THR A 46 -15.73 43.86 7.26
N SER A 47 -15.86 42.58 6.91
CA SER A 47 -17.04 41.94 6.25
C SER A 47 -16.63 40.70 5.41
N PRO A 48 -17.50 39.68 5.27
CA PRO A 48 -17.14 38.37 4.72
C PRO A 48 -17.29 38.31 3.20
N PRO A 49 -16.39 37.64 2.47
CA PRO A 49 -16.70 37.14 1.15
C PRO A 49 -16.72 35.62 1.12
N GLY A 50 -17.82 35.08 0.60
CA GLY A 50 -17.85 33.86 -0.20
C GLY A 50 -17.66 32.55 0.56
N ALA A 51 -18.76 31.83 0.76
CA ALA A 51 -18.72 30.38 0.85
C ALA A 51 -18.03 29.83 -0.41
N THR A 52 -16.75 29.52 -0.31
CA THR A 52 -16.12 28.56 -1.22
C THR A 52 -16.88 27.26 -1.01
N PRO A 53 -17.47 26.64 -2.05
CA PRO A 53 -17.97 25.29 -1.90
C PRO A 53 -16.79 24.44 -1.44
N SER A 54 -16.88 23.92 -0.21
CA SER A 54 -16.09 22.76 0.21
C SER A 54 -16.32 21.72 -0.86
N ALA A 55 -15.34 21.54 -1.74
CA ALA A 55 -15.26 20.34 -2.55
C ALA A 55 -15.16 19.20 -1.56
N THR A 56 -16.27 18.49 -1.40
CA THR A 56 -16.29 17.13 -0.89
C THR A 56 -15.18 16.37 -1.63
N PRO A 57 -14.28 15.65 -0.93
CA PRO A 57 -13.35 14.76 -1.60
C PRO A 57 -14.13 13.88 -2.57
N GLY A 58 -13.75 13.97 -3.84
CA GLY A 58 -14.52 13.47 -4.97
C GLY A 58 -14.91 12.02 -4.78
N GLY A 59 -16.22 11.78 -4.75
CA GLY A 59 -16.76 10.46 -4.95
C GLY A 59 -16.41 9.97 -6.35
N SER A 60 -15.66 8.87 -6.38
CA SER A 60 -15.83 7.77 -7.34
C SER A 60 -15.74 8.11 -8.84
N GLU A 61 -14.55 8.50 -9.32
CA GLU A 61 -14.18 8.35 -10.74
C GLU A 61 -13.54 6.98 -11.05
N ALA A 62 -13.35 6.13 -10.04
CA ALA A 62 -12.78 4.79 -10.20
C ALA A 62 -13.75 3.80 -10.87
N THR A 63 -15.06 4.05 -10.86
CA THR A 63 -16.07 3.11 -11.36
C THR A 63 -16.22 3.08 -12.88
N ASP A 64 -15.83 4.15 -13.59
CA ASP A 64 -15.87 4.21 -15.07
C ASP A 64 -14.62 3.59 -15.71
N ASP A 65 -13.61 3.22 -14.90
CA ASP A 65 -12.44 2.55 -15.42
C ASP A 65 -12.72 1.07 -15.68
N LYS A 66 -12.62 0.68 -16.94
CA LYS A 66 -12.79 -0.70 -17.37
C LYS A 66 -11.89 -1.68 -16.60
N LEU A 67 -10.68 -1.27 -16.21
CA LEU A 67 -9.75 -2.13 -15.45
C LEU A 67 -10.23 -2.41 -14.02
N LEU A 68 -11.07 -1.53 -13.47
CA LEU A 68 -11.59 -1.61 -12.11
C LEU A 68 -13.02 -2.19 -12.04
N SER A 69 -13.55 -2.65 -13.18
CA SER A 69 -14.93 -3.14 -13.32
C SER A 69 -15.17 -4.56 -12.79
N GLY A 70 -14.14 -5.28 -12.35
CA GLY A 70 -14.23 -6.71 -12.05
C GLY A 70 -14.29 -7.63 -13.27
N THR A 71 -14.34 -7.08 -14.49
CA THR A 71 -14.43 -7.87 -15.74
C THR A 71 -13.10 -8.04 -16.45
N ARG A 72 -12.03 -7.45 -15.93
CA ARG A 72 -10.69 -7.46 -16.52
C ARG A 72 -9.69 -8.09 -15.57
N ARG A 73 -8.75 -8.83 -16.15
CA ARG A 73 -7.55 -9.29 -15.46
C ARG A 73 -6.44 -8.28 -15.70
N ILE A 74 -5.67 -8.04 -14.66
CA ILE A 74 -4.52 -7.15 -14.73
C ILE A 74 -3.28 -7.81 -14.13
N THR A 75 -2.12 -7.39 -14.57
CA THR A 75 -0.90 -7.45 -13.76
C THR A 75 -0.62 -6.06 -13.21
N ILE A 76 0.06 -5.99 -12.08
CA ILE A 76 0.36 -4.72 -11.40
C ILE A 76 1.89 -4.58 -11.32
N VAL A 77 2.41 -3.42 -11.69
CA VAL A 77 3.85 -3.10 -11.64
C VAL A 77 4.00 -1.75 -10.95
N ARG A 78 4.91 -1.63 -9.98
CA ARG A 78 5.27 -0.34 -9.40
C ARG A 78 6.09 0.46 -10.40
N THR A 79 5.78 1.74 -10.60
CA THR A 79 6.42 2.52 -11.67
C THR A 79 7.83 2.98 -11.34
N GLU A 80 8.14 3.14 -10.05
CA GLU A 80 9.43 3.58 -9.55
C GLU A 80 10.42 2.40 -9.34
N GLY A 81 9.99 1.17 -9.62
CA GLY A 81 10.78 -0.06 -9.48
C GLY A 81 11.38 -0.57 -10.80
N PHE A 82 12.30 -1.54 -10.70
CA PHE A 82 12.91 -2.22 -11.85
C PHE A 82 12.00 -3.32 -12.40
N GLU A 83 10.99 -2.96 -13.19
CA GLU A 83 10.08 -3.84 -13.97
C GLU A 83 9.48 -5.08 -13.26
N SER A 84 9.60 -5.18 -11.94
CA SER A 84 9.09 -6.30 -11.15
C SER A 84 7.56 -6.23 -11.02
N GLY A 85 6.91 -7.35 -11.27
CA GLY A 85 5.46 -7.50 -11.10
C GLY A 85 5.10 -7.75 -9.65
N LEU A 86 3.92 -7.28 -9.23
CA LEU A 86 3.36 -7.71 -7.96
C LEU A 86 2.94 -9.17 -8.05
N SER A 87 3.28 -9.94 -7.02
CA SER A 87 2.83 -11.31 -6.84
C SER A 87 2.40 -11.54 -5.41
N LEU A 88 1.26 -12.21 -5.25
CA LEU A 88 0.88 -12.82 -3.99
C LEU A 88 1.51 -14.21 -3.90
N LEU A 89 2.56 -14.33 -3.10
CA LEU A 89 3.37 -15.54 -2.98
C LEU A 89 2.58 -16.67 -2.31
N ASP A 90 3.01 -17.92 -2.49
CA ASP A 90 2.38 -19.09 -1.86
C ASP A 90 2.46 -19.06 -0.33
N GLY A 91 3.45 -18.35 0.22
CA GLY A 91 3.54 -18.04 1.65
C GLY A 91 2.54 -16.99 2.14
N GLY A 92 1.64 -16.54 1.27
CA GLY A 92 0.54 -15.63 1.57
C GLY A 92 0.88 -14.14 1.45
N ASN A 93 2.16 -13.74 1.41
CA ASN A 93 2.53 -12.33 1.39
C ASN A 93 2.60 -11.74 -0.02
N LEU A 94 2.18 -10.48 -0.16
CA LEU A 94 2.39 -9.71 -1.39
C LEU A 94 3.84 -9.24 -1.48
N ALA A 95 4.46 -9.43 -2.65
CA ALA A 95 5.84 -9.02 -2.94
C ALA A 95 6.00 -8.55 -4.38
N GLU A 96 7.12 -7.90 -4.67
CA GLU A 96 7.60 -7.68 -6.03
C GLU A 96 8.50 -8.85 -6.44
N VAL A 97 8.27 -9.38 -7.64
CA VAL A 97 9.06 -10.49 -8.20
C VAL A 97 9.39 -10.25 -9.67
N ASP A 98 10.48 -10.85 -10.14
CA ASP A 98 10.95 -10.82 -11.52
C ASP A 98 10.69 -12.12 -12.29
N ASP A 99 10.21 -13.15 -11.61
CA ASP A 99 9.83 -14.46 -12.17
C ASP A 99 8.29 -14.63 -12.23
N ASP A 100 7.80 -15.86 -12.43
CA ASP A 100 6.39 -16.24 -12.50
C ASP A 100 5.83 -16.86 -11.20
N SER A 101 6.53 -16.66 -10.08
CA SER A 101 6.15 -17.21 -8.77
C SER A 101 4.85 -16.62 -8.27
N GLY A 102 4.05 -17.46 -7.60
CA GLY A 102 2.83 -17.07 -6.89
C GLY A 102 1.68 -16.68 -7.83
N ARG A 103 0.88 -15.71 -7.38
CA ARG A 103 -0.33 -15.24 -8.06
C ARG A 103 -0.12 -13.81 -8.52
N GLN A 104 0.05 -13.63 -9.82
CA GLN A 104 0.38 -12.35 -10.46
C GLN A 104 -0.76 -11.76 -11.28
N VAL A 105 -1.86 -12.51 -11.41
CA VAL A 105 -3.04 -12.10 -12.17
C VAL A 105 -4.11 -11.65 -11.19
N PHE A 106 -4.48 -10.38 -11.27
CA PHE A 106 -5.42 -9.76 -10.34
C PHE A 106 -6.71 -9.32 -11.05
N VAL A 107 -7.82 -9.34 -10.33
CA VAL A 107 -9.11 -8.81 -10.77
C VAL A 107 -9.63 -7.86 -9.69
N PRO A 108 -9.46 -6.53 -9.85
CA PRO A 108 -10.09 -5.55 -8.99
C PRO A 108 -11.60 -5.60 -9.22
N THR A 109 -12.35 -6.01 -8.21
CA THR A 109 -13.80 -6.14 -8.26
C THR A 109 -14.41 -5.01 -7.40
N PRO A 110 -15.25 -4.14 -7.97
CA PRO A 110 -15.82 -3.04 -7.23
C PRO A 110 -16.79 -3.57 -6.17
N LEU A 111 -16.78 -2.91 -5.01
CA LEU A 111 -17.71 -3.11 -3.92
C LEU A 111 -18.57 -1.84 -3.74
N ASP A 112 -19.57 -1.92 -2.86
CA ASP A 112 -20.33 -0.75 -2.45
C ASP A 112 -19.43 0.31 -1.80
N GLY A 113 -19.77 1.58 -1.99
CA GLY A 113 -19.00 2.69 -1.39
C GLY A 113 -17.69 3.05 -2.10
N GLY A 114 -17.43 2.49 -3.29
CA GLY A 114 -16.27 2.86 -4.11
C GLY A 114 -14.96 2.21 -3.68
N THR A 115 -15.03 1.14 -2.87
CA THR A 115 -13.89 0.29 -2.54
C THR A 115 -13.83 -0.91 -3.48
N PHE A 116 -12.75 -1.70 -3.38
CA PHE A 116 -12.47 -2.81 -4.25
C PHE A 116 -12.00 -4.02 -3.46
N GLN A 117 -12.49 -5.19 -3.84
CA GLN A 117 -11.84 -6.45 -3.48
C GLN A 117 -10.86 -6.84 -4.61
N ILE A 118 -9.60 -7.06 -4.28
CA ILE A 118 -8.59 -7.51 -5.26
C ILE A 118 -8.45 -9.04 -5.19
N LYS A 119 -8.97 -9.72 -6.22
CA LYS A 119 -8.89 -11.18 -6.35
C LYS A 119 -7.61 -11.59 -7.06
N ALA A 120 -6.79 -12.44 -6.45
CA ALA A 120 -5.54 -12.95 -6.99
C ALA A 120 -5.66 -14.39 -7.48
N TYR A 121 -5.31 -14.61 -8.74
CA TYR A 121 -5.36 -15.89 -9.44
C TYR A 121 -3.94 -16.38 -9.74
N GLN A 122 -3.80 -17.69 -9.92
CA GLN A 122 -2.57 -18.25 -10.45
C GLN A 122 -2.28 -17.69 -11.84
N SER A 123 -1.02 -17.78 -12.27
CA SER A 123 -0.57 -17.43 -13.61
C SER A 123 -1.50 -18.05 -14.67
N GLY A 124 -1.94 -17.23 -15.63
CA GLY A 124 -2.97 -17.60 -16.61
C GLY A 124 -4.43 -17.35 -16.19
N GLY A 125 -4.67 -16.96 -14.93
CA GLY A 125 -5.98 -16.55 -14.42
C GLY A 125 -6.94 -17.71 -14.17
N THR A 126 -6.46 -18.83 -13.63
CA THR A 126 -7.27 -20.02 -13.34
C THR A 126 -7.36 -20.32 -11.84
N GLY A 127 -8.25 -21.23 -11.47
CA GLY A 127 -8.44 -21.70 -10.10
C GLY A 127 -9.27 -20.77 -9.22
N SER A 128 -9.49 -21.19 -7.97
CA SER A 128 -10.14 -20.35 -6.96
C SER A 128 -9.23 -19.17 -6.60
N PRO A 129 -9.76 -17.93 -6.62
CA PRO A 129 -9.00 -16.77 -6.19
C PRO A 129 -8.81 -16.78 -4.67
N VAL A 130 -7.75 -16.11 -4.24
CA VAL A 130 -7.61 -15.59 -2.87
C VAL A 130 -7.67 -14.08 -2.95
N CYS A 131 -8.12 -13.42 -1.89
CA CYS A 131 -8.28 -11.97 -1.87
C CYS A 131 -7.17 -11.31 -1.07
N TRP A 132 -6.75 -10.13 -1.52
CA TRP A 132 -5.84 -9.29 -0.77
C TRP A 132 -6.49 -8.84 0.53
N GLN A 133 -5.74 -8.94 1.63
CA GLN A 133 -6.16 -8.55 2.97
C GLN A 133 -5.03 -7.78 3.64
N VAL A 134 -5.36 -6.64 4.27
CA VAL A 134 -4.40 -5.91 5.11
C VAL A 134 -4.24 -6.59 6.46
N THR A 135 -3.00 -6.80 6.89
CA THR A 135 -2.68 -7.40 8.20
C THR A 135 -2.75 -6.37 9.33
N ASP A 136 -3.03 -6.82 10.56
CA ASP A 136 -2.94 -5.97 11.76
C ASP A 136 -1.50 -5.85 12.32
N ALA A 137 -0.52 -6.45 11.64
CA ALA A 137 0.88 -6.37 12.04
C ALA A 137 1.42 -4.95 11.84
N GLN A 138 2.54 -4.64 12.50
CA GLN A 138 3.26 -3.39 12.26
C GLN A 138 4.67 -3.68 11.70
N PRO A 139 5.01 -3.16 10.50
CA PRO A 139 4.12 -2.43 9.59
C PRO A 139 3.02 -3.33 9.02
N ALA A 140 1.88 -2.73 8.67
CA ALA A 140 0.82 -3.45 7.98
C ALA A 140 1.30 -3.90 6.61
N LYS A 141 0.88 -5.10 6.19
CA LYS A 141 1.23 -5.70 4.89
C LYS A 141 -0.03 -6.23 4.23
N ILE A 142 0.10 -6.61 2.96
CA ILE A 142 -0.98 -7.31 2.25
C ILE A 142 -0.65 -8.80 2.23
N GLU A 143 -1.65 -9.60 2.62
CA GLU A 143 -1.62 -11.04 2.55
C GLU A 143 -2.80 -11.61 1.74
N GLY A 144 -2.76 -12.92 1.50
CA GLY A 144 -3.82 -13.67 0.84
C GLY A 144 -4.77 -14.31 1.84
N ALA A 145 -6.06 -14.03 1.68
CA ALA A 145 -7.12 -14.59 2.50
C ALA A 145 -8.25 -15.20 1.66
N THR A 146 -9.15 -15.93 2.30
CA THR A 146 -10.41 -16.34 1.64
C THR A 146 -11.23 -15.09 1.34
N CYS A 147 -11.75 -14.99 0.12
CA CYS A 147 -12.53 -13.83 -0.31
C CYS A 147 -13.84 -13.67 0.47
N ALA A 148 -13.99 -12.52 1.14
CA ALA A 148 -15.19 -12.10 1.84
C ALA A 148 -15.43 -10.61 1.56
N ALA A 149 -16.53 -10.28 0.88
CA ALA A 149 -16.80 -8.90 0.43
C ALA A 149 -17.13 -7.94 1.59
N ASP A 150 -17.65 -8.47 2.69
CA ASP A 150 -17.97 -7.75 3.93
C ASP A 150 -16.77 -7.63 4.89
N GLU A 151 -15.68 -8.34 4.63
CA GLU A 151 -14.45 -8.24 5.43
C GLU A 151 -13.74 -6.91 5.16
N GLN A 152 -13.76 -6.03 6.16
CA GLN A 152 -13.22 -4.66 6.06
C GLN A 152 -11.74 -4.63 5.67
N LYS A 153 -10.94 -5.62 6.09
CA LYS A 153 -9.52 -5.70 5.71
C LYS A 153 -9.29 -6.04 4.23
N GLN A 154 -10.32 -6.50 3.52
CA GLN A 154 -10.30 -6.80 2.09
C GLN A 154 -10.93 -5.70 1.23
N GLN A 155 -11.42 -4.62 1.84
CA GLN A 155 -12.01 -3.47 1.15
C GLN A 155 -10.93 -2.42 0.91
N LEU A 156 -10.26 -2.52 -0.24
CA LEU A 156 -9.15 -1.65 -0.61
C LEU A 156 -9.62 -0.42 -1.38
N ASN A 157 -8.89 0.68 -1.25
CA ASN A 157 -9.05 1.88 -2.06
C ASN A 157 -8.13 1.78 -3.27
N ILE A 158 -8.67 2.01 -4.47
CA ILE A 158 -7.88 2.15 -5.71
C ILE A 158 -8.26 3.47 -6.35
N ASN A 159 -7.31 4.40 -6.35
CA ASN A 159 -7.52 5.77 -6.86
C ASN A 159 -6.57 6.03 -8.02
N LYS A 160 -7.04 6.72 -9.06
CA LYS A 160 -6.16 7.20 -10.12
C LYS A 160 -5.18 8.22 -9.55
N ALA A 161 -3.93 8.15 -9.98
CA ALA A 161 -2.93 9.16 -9.62
C ALA A 161 -3.23 10.47 -10.37
N GLU A 162 -3.21 11.58 -9.65
CA GLU A 162 -3.52 12.89 -10.24
C GLU A 162 -2.50 13.26 -11.32
N GLY A 163 -2.99 13.72 -12.47
CA GLY A 163 -2.14 14.16 -13.59
C GLY A 163 -1.39 13.04 -14.31
N ALA A 164 -1.64 11.76 -14.00
CA ALA A 164 -0.99 10.63 -14.63
C ALA A 164 -2.00 9.60 -15.17
N GLU A 165 -2.00 9.38 -16.49
CA GLU A 165 -2.88 8.40 -17.10
C GLU A 165 -2.44 6.96 -16.79
N GLY A 166 -3.39 6.11 -16.40
CA GLY A 166 -3.16 4.69 -16.17
C GLY A 166 -2.30 4.35 -14.95
N LEU A 167 -2.05 5.31 -14.07
CA LEU A 167 -1.35 5.11 -12.80
C LEU A 167 -2.34 5.16 -11.63
N TYR A 168 -2.09 4.34 -10.61
CA TYR A 168 -2.98 4.16 -9.48
C TYR A 168 -2.23 4.18 -8.16
N TYR A 169 -2.91 4.68 -7.13
CA TYR A 169 -2.60 4.40 -5.73
C TYR A 169 -3.47 3.25 -5.25
N ILE A 170 -2.88 2.32 -4.51
CA ILE A 170 -3.59 1.23 -3.83
C ILE A 170 -3.47 1.48 -2.33
N GLY A 171 -4.55 1.32 -1.58
CA GLY A 171 -4.55 1.61 -0.14
C GLY A 171 -5.69 0.97 0.63
N HIS A 172 -5.75 1.30 1.92
CA HIS A 172 -6.81 0.90 2.85
C HIS A 172 -7.04 2.04 3.85
N GLY A 173 -8.23 2.63 3.84
CA GLY A 173 -8.52 3.83 4.62
C GLY A 173 -7.65 5.01 4.18
N SER A 174 -6.90 5.60 5.13
CA SER A 174 -5.92 6.67 4.87
C SER A 174 -4.52 6.15 4.50
N ALA A 175 -4.29 4.84 4.60
CA ALA A 175 -2.99 4.24 4.33
C ALA A 175 -2.86 3.81 2.87
N THR A 176 -1.65 3.89 2.32
CA THR A 176 -1.33 3.46 0.95
C THR A 176 -0.24 2.41 0.93
N LEU A 177 -0.28 1.57 -0.08
CA LEU A 177 0.74 0.57 -0.38
C LEU A 177 2.01 1.29 -0.86
N GLN A 178 3.11 1.01 -0.17
CA GLN A 178 4.42 1.58 -0.42
C GLN A 178 5.46 0.47 -0.47
N HIS A 179 6.62 0.78 -1.03
CA HIS A 179 7.79 -0.06 -0.96
C HIS A 179 8.79 0.50 0.06
N SER A 180 9.20 -0.37 0.97
CA SER A 180 10.33 -0.21 1.90
C SER A 180 11.50 -1.08 1.44
N SER A 181 12.71 -0.52 1.44
CA SER A 181 13.92 -1.27 1.10
C SER A 181 14.27 -2.38 2.10
N THR A 182 13.76 -2.30 3.33
CA THR A 182 14.01 -3.27 4.39
C THR A 182 12.85 -4.25 4.59
N GLU A 183 11.62 -3.81 4.32
CA GLU A 183 10.43 -4.59 4.66
C GLU A 183 9.61 -5.05 3.45
N GLY A 184 10.01 -4.64 2.25
CA GLY A 184 9.28 -4.88 1.01
C GLY A 184 8.02 -4.02 0.92
N LEU A 185 6.94 -4.61 0.40
CA LEU A 185 5.66 -3.93 0.29
C LEU A 185 4.97 -3.81 1.65
N VAL A 186 4.61 -2.59 2.02
CA VAL A 186 3.99 -2.23 3.30
C VAL A 186 2.85 -1.25 3.08
N VAL A 187 1.83 -1.29 3.93
CA VAL A 187 0.71 -0.34 3.92
C VAL A 187 0.96 0.67 5.04
N VAL A 188 1.13 1.94 4.69
CA VAL A 188 1.49 2.99 5.66
C VAL A 188 0.56 4.19 5.54
N ASP A 189 0.25 4.79 6.68
CA ASP A 189 -0.57 5.99 6.74
C ASP A 189 0.05 7.11 5.88
N SER A 190 -0.74 7.62 4.94
CA SER A 190 -0.27 8.61 3.99
C SER A 190 -0.61 9.99 4.52
N GLY A 191 0.26 10.53 5.37
CA GLY A 191 0.21 11.95 5.71
C GLY A 191 0.32 12.85 4.47
N ASP A 192 0.04 14.13 4.61
CA ASP A 192 -0.05 15.08 3.50
C ASP A 192 1.22 15.16 2.65
N ASP A 193 2.39 14.92 3.23
CA ASP A 193 3.71 14.96 2.57
C ASP A 193 4.32 13.58 2.28
N ALA A 194 3.54 12.49 2.47
CA ALA A 194 4.07 11.15 2.27
C ALA A 194 4.35 10.89 0.78
N VAL A 195 5.55 10.39 0.47
CA VAL A 195 5.85 9.83 -0.86
C VAL A 195 4.82 8.73 -1.14
N ARG A 196 4.14 8.80 -2.28
CA ARG A 196 3.20 7.77 -2.74
C ARG A 196 3.76 7.05 -3.95
N HIS A 197 4.10 5.78 -3.78
CA HIS A 197 4.43 4.89 -4.89
C HIS A 197 3.18 4.69 -5.75
N THR A 198 3.39 4.72 -7.06
CA THR A 198 2.33 4.53 -8.05
C THR A 198 2.45 3.19 -8.73
N PHE A 199 1.31 2.63 -9.09
CA PHE A 199 1.20 1.32 -9.72
C PHE A 199 0.54 1.44 -11.08
N ARG A 200 1.12 0.77 -12.07
CA ARG A 200 0.55 0.64 -13.41
C ARG A 200 -0.18 -0.69 -13.51
N PHE A 201 -1.41 -0.63 -13.99
CA PHE A 201 -2.26 -1.81 -14.22
C PHE A 201 -2.18 -2.18 -15.71
N ASN A 202 -1.66 -3.35 -16.02
CA ASN A 202 -1.57 -3.84 -17.39
C ASN A 202 -2.69 -4.84 -17.66
N ASP A 203 -3.57 -4.53 -18.60
CA ASP A 203 -4.68 -5.39 -19.00
C ASP A 203 -4.19 -6.70 -19.65
N THR A 204 -4.61 -7.84 -19.11
CA THR A 204 -4.28 -9.18 -19.61
C THR A 204 -5.51 -9.95 -20.11
N GLY A 205 -6.61 -9.24 -20.34
CA GLY A 205 -7.83 -9.77 -20.95
C GLY A 205 -9.02 -9.85 -20.00
N ALA A 206 -9.99 -10.70 -20.35
CA ALA A 206 -11.22 -10.87 -19.59
C ALA A 206 -10.99 -11.62 -18.26
N ALA A 207 -11.70 -11.22 -17.21
CA ALA A 207 -11.78 -11.94 -15.94
C ALA A 207 -12.35 -13.35 -16.12
N PRO A 208 -11.94 -14.32 -15.28
CA PRO A 208 -12.58 -15.63 -15.26
C PRO A 208 -14.05 -15.47 -14.88
N GLU A 209 -14.92 -16.30 -15.46
CA GLU A 209 -16.33 -16.31 -15.06
C GLU A 209 -16.45 -16.65 -13.57
N GLN A 210 -17.16 -15.82 -12.82
CA GLN A 210 -17.39 -16.05 -11.41
C GLN A 210 -18.59 -17.00 -11.29
N GLY A 211 -18.28 -18.27 -11.00
CA GLY A 211 -19.27 -19.34 -10.83
C GLY A 211 -20.07 -19.23 -9.54
#